data_AF-A0A081DF36-F1
#
_entry.id   AF-A0A081DF36-F1
#
_cell.length_a   1.000
_cell.length_b   1.000
_cell.length_c   1.000
_cell.angle_alpha   90.00
_cell.angle_beta   90.00
_cell.angle_gamma   90.00
#
_symmetry.space_group_name_H-M   'P 1'
#
loop_
_entity.id
_entity.type
_entity.pdbx_description
1 polymer ?
#
loop_
_entity_poly.entity_id
_entity_poly.type
_entity_poly.pdbx_seq_one_letter_code
_entity_poly.pdbx_strand_id
1 'polypeptide(L)' 'MDRLAFMTEEGEMFGEEYTLVACADYILGHHKGNTVSNLSSSRALRDVTEAHGVHIMLQQ' A
#
# COMPACT_ATOMS: atom_id res chain seq x y z
N MET A 1 -13.07 15.65 7.16
CA MET A 1 -12.41 14.80 8.18
C MET A 1 -12.13 13.50 7.46
N ASP A 2 -10.95 13.39 6.85
CA ASP A 2 -10.73 12.50 5.68
C ASP A 2 -9.76 11.35 6.00
N ARG A 3 -9.82 10.84 7.24
CA ARG A 3 -8.96 9.76 7.71
C ARG A 3 -9.82 8.61 8.21
N LEU A 4 -9.59 7.42 7.64
CA LEU A 4 -10.20 6.16 8.02
C LEU A 4 -9.13 5.31 8.71
N ALA A 5 -9.48 4.68 9.84
CA ALA A 5 -8.61 3.77 10.56
C ALA A 5 -9.29 2.40 10.66
N PHE A 6 -8.50 1.34 10.44
CA PHE A 6 -8.95 -0.03 10.58
C PHE A 6 -8.43 -0.61 11.90
N MET A 7 -9.28 -1.36 12.60
CA MET A 7 -8.86 -2.19 13.74
C MET A 7 -9.22 -3.64 13.45
N THR A 8 -8.37 -4.56 13.91
CA THR A 8 -8.64 -5.99 13.82
C THR A 8 -9.65 -6.41 14.88
N GLU A 9 -10.21 -7.62 14.75
CA GLU A 9 -11.16 -8.19 15.72
C GLU A 9 -10.53 -8.36 17.13
N GLU A 10 -9.20 -8.41 17.20
CA GLU A 10 -8.40 -8.49 18.42
C GLU A 10 -8.13 -7.12 19.06
N GLY A 11 -8.61 -6.03 18.44
CA GLY A 11 -8.43 -4.66 18.91
C GLY A 11 -7.06 -4.05 18.59
N GLU A 12 -6.30 -4.66 17.69
CA GLU A 12 -5.03 -4.12 17.21
C GLU A 12 -5.27 -3.10 16.09
N MET A 13 -4.53 -1.99 16.09
CA MET A 13 -4.65 -0.99 15.03
C MET A 13 -3.96 -1.48 13.76
N PHE A 14 -4.73 -1.58 12.68
CA PHE A 14 -4.20 -1.79 11.35
C PHE A 14 -3.78 -0.43 10.76
N GLY A 15 -2.50 -0.11 10.93
CA GLY A 15 -1.95 1.22 10.60
C GLY A 15 -2.18 1.66 9.15
N GLU A 16 -2.07 2.97 8.91
CA GLU A 16 -2.26 3.60 7.61
C GLU A 16 -1.36 2.99 6.51
N GLU A 17 -0.10 2.70 6.85
CA GLU A 17 0.85 2.09 5.91
C GLU A 17 0.43 0.66 5.51
N TYR A 18 -0.03 -0.15 6.46
CA TYR A 18 -0.49 -1.51 6.18
C TYR A 18 -1.78 -1.54 5.35
N THR A 19 -2.69 -0.60 5.63
CA THR A 19 -3.91 -0.41 4.84
C THR A 19 -3.58 -0.10 3.39
N LEU A 20 -2.68 0.85 3.16
CA LEU A 20 -2.30 1.26 1.81
C LEU A 20 -1.61 0.12 1.05
N VAL A 21 -0.70 -0.60 1.71
CA VAL A 21 0.02 -1.74 1.13
C VAL A 21 -0.95 -2.88 0.79
N ALA A 22 -1.88 -3.22 1.68
CA ALA A 22 -2.88 -4.26 1.44
C ALA A 22 -3.82 -3.90 0.27
N CYS A 23 -4.25 -2.63 0.18
CA CYS A 23 -5.03 -2.16 -0.96
C CYS A 23 -4.25 -2.23 -2.27
N ALA A 24 -2.97 -1.84 -2.27
CA ALA A 24 -2.12 -1.92 -3.46
C ALA A 24 -1.91 -3.37 -3.92
N ASP A 25 -1.64 -4.29 -3.00
CA ASP A 25 -1.50 -5.72 -3.30
C ASP A 25 -2.77 -6.29 -3.94
N TYR A 26 -3.92 -5.99 -3.34
CA TYR A 26 -5.22 -6.44 -3.84
C TYR A 26 -5.49 -5.92 -5.26
N ILE A 27 -5.28 -4.63 -5.51
CA ILE A 27 -5.52 -4.04 -6.84
C ILE A 27 -4.55 -4.62 -7.87
N LEU A 28 -3.26 -4.70 -7.56
CA LEU A 28 -2.24 -5.21 -8.50
C LEU A 28 -2.45 -6.67 -8.88
N GLY A 29 -3.02 -7.48 -7.97
CA GLY A 29 -3.41 -8.86 -8.25
C GLY A 29 -4.55 -8.99 -9.28
N HIS A 30 -5.40 -7.97 -9.42
CA HIS A 30 -6.53 -7.97 -10.36
C HIS A 30 -6.27 -7.12 -11.61
N HIS A 31 -5.52 -6.03 -11.46
CA HIS A 31 -5.25 -5.05 -12.50
C HIS A 31 -3.81 -4.55 -12.37
N LYS A 32 -2.95 -4.94 -13.32
CA LYS A 32 -1.56 -4.49 -13.33
C LYS A 32 -1.47 -3.03 -13.74
N GLY A 33 -0.69 -2.25 -12.98
CA GLY A 33 -0.40 -0.85 -13.23
C GLY A 33 0.77 -0.38 -12.38
N ASN A 34 1.34 0.78 -12.72
CA ASN A 34 2.41 1.37 -11.92
C ASN A 34 1.85 1.94 -10.63
N THR A 35 2.60 1.85 -9.53
CA THR A 35 2.25 2.48 -8.26
C THR A 35 3.03 3.78 -8.07
N VAL A 36 2.47 4.71 -7.29
CA VAL A 36 3.09 6.00 -6.97
C VAL A 36 3.17 6.11 -5.45
N SER A 37 4.34 6.44 -4.91
CA SER A 37 4.55 6.60 -3.46
C SER A 37 5.18 7.95 -3.15
N ASN A 38 4.70 8.59 -2.08
CA ASN A 38 5.44 9.66 -1.42
C ASN A 38 6.59 9.05 -0.57
N LEU A 39 7.66 9.81 -0.37
CA LEU A 39 8.95 9.37 0.21
C LEU A 39 8.82 8.65 1.57
N SER A 40 7.76 8.95 2.33
CA SER A 40 7.48 8.43 3.68
C SER A 40 6.86 7.03 3.74
N SER A 41 6.39 6.45 2.64
CA SER A 41 5.59 5.19 2.63
C SER A 41 6.16 4.14 1.68
N SER A 42 7.48 4.00 1.66
CA SER A 42 8.22 3.61 0.46
C SER A 42 8.77 2.18 0.41
N ARG A 43 8.83 1.45 1.53
CA ARG A 43 9.44 0.09 1.53
C ARG A 43 8.40 -1.00 1.25
N ALA A 44 7.38 -1.12 2.09
CA ALA A 44 6.38 -2.18 1.94
C ALA A 44 5.59 -2.07 0.61
N LEU A 45 5.26 -0.84 0.18
CA LEU A 45 4.61 -0.62 -1.12
C LEU A 45 5.51 -1.00 -2.30
N ARG A 46 6.82 -0.75 -2.18
CA ARG A 46 7.80 -1.16 -3.20
C ARG A 46 7.87 -2.68 -3.29
N ASP A 47 7.98 -3.37 -2.17
CA ASP A 47 8.12 -4.83 -2.14
C ASP A 47 6.91 -5.51 -2.81
N VAL A 48 5.69 -5.03 -2.53
CA VAL A 48 4.47 -5.51 -3.18
C VAL A 48 4.46 -5.18 -4.67
N THR A 49 4.79 -3.94 -5.03
CA THR A 49 4.82 -3.51 -6.45
C THR A 49 5.79 -4.38 -7.26
N GLU A 50 7.00 -4.60 -6.75
CA GLU A 50 8.02 -5.44 -7.39
C GLU A 50 7.60 -6.92 -7.43
N ALA A 51 6.94 -7.44 -6.38
CA ALA A 51 6.41 -8.80 -6.37
C ALA A 51 5.36 -9.06 -7.46
N HIS A 52 4.56 -8.05 -7.82
CA HIS A 52 3.61 -8.12 -8.95
C HIS A 52 4.25 -7.86 -10.31
N GLY A 53 5.56 -7.56 -10.36
CA GLY A 53 6.32 -7.30 -11.58
C GLY A 53 6.01 -5.96 -12.23
N VAL A 54 5.57 -4.98 -11.44
CA VAL A 54 5.27 -3.61 -11.89
C VAL A 54 6.27 -2.61 -11.29
N HIS A 55 6.30 -1.37 -11.81
CA HIS A 55 7.27 -0.36 -11.42
C HIS A 55 6.68 0.67 -10.45
N ILE A 56 7.40 0.98 -9.36
CA ILE A 56 7.04 2.02 -8.40
C ILE A 56 7.67 3.37 -8.79
N MET A 57 6.86 4.41 -8.89
CA MET A 57 7.31 5.80 -9.09
C MET A 57 7.36 6.52 -7.74
N LEU A 58 8.55 6.98 -7.35
CA LEU A 58 8.71 7.83 -6.17
C LEU A 58 8.36 9.27 -6.54
N GLN A 59 7.40 9.87 -5.85
CA GLN A 59 7.20 11.32 -5.91
C GLN A 59 8.32 11.96 -5.09
N GLN A 60 9.13 12.80 -5.75
CA GLN A 60 10.16 13.61 -5.09
C GLN A 60 9.53 14.75 -4.31
#